data_AF-A0A961HLW5-F1
#
_entry.id   AF-A0A961HLW5-F1
#
_cell.length_a   1.000
_cell.length_b   1.000
_cell.length_c   1.000
_cell.angle_alpha   90.00
_cell.angle_beta   90.00
_cell.angle_gamma   90.00
#
_symmetry.space_group_name_H-M   'P 1'
#
loop_
_entity.id
_entity.type
_entity.pdbx_description
1 polymer ?
#
loop_
_entity_poly.entity_id
_entity_poly.type
_entity_poly.pdbx_seq_one_letter_code
_entity_poly.pdbx_strand_id
1 'polypeptide(L)' 'MHENEMRADAALVAALIGQQAPQWAELAVTPLPAEVEGTDHVLFRVGPDLLARMPKIDWAVEQGA' A
#
# COMPACT_ATOMS: atom_id res chain seq x y z
N MET A 1 -2.76 -21.08 6.59
CA MET A 1 -2.42 -19.86 7.33
C MET A 1 -0.91 -19.70 7.16
N HIS A 2 -0.44 -18.88 6.22
CA HIS A 2 1.00 -18.66 6.08
C HIS A 2 1.42 -17.62 7.13
N GLU A 3 2.22 -18.06 8.09
CA GLU A 3 2.60 -17.30 9.29
C GLU A 3 3.48 -16.06 9.03
N ASN A 4 3.78 -15.75 7.75
CA ASN A 4 4.62 -14.62 7.34
C ASN A 4 3.89 -13.66 6.37
N GLU A 5 2.56 -13.52 6.48
CA GLU A 5 1.86 -12.39 5.82
C GLU A 5 2.24 -11.07 6.50
N MET A 6 3.30 -10.41 6.03
CA MET A 6 3.53 -9.01 6.34
C MET A 6 2.62 -8.15 5.46
N ARG A 7 1.39 -7.96 5.94
CA ARG A 7 0.46 -7.02 5.33
C ARG A 7 1.01 -5.61 5.49
N ALA A 8 1.14 -4.88 4.38
CA ALA A 8 1.53 -3.47 4.43
C ALA A 8 0.57 -2.68 5.34
N ASP A 9 1.10 -1.71 6.08
CA ASP A 9 0.33 -0.76 6.88
C ASP A 9 0.47 0.67 6.34
N ALA A 10 -0.36 1.58 6.83
CA ALA A 10 -0.37 2.96 6.35
C ALA A 10 0.93 3.71 6.67
N ALA A 11 1.65 3.33 7.74
CA ALA A 11 2.89 3.98 8.14
C ALA A 11 4.04 3.63 7.19
N LEU A 12 4.14 2.35 6.80
CA LEU A 12 5.06 1.86 5.77
C LEU A 12 4.80 2.58 4.44
N VAL A 13 3.53 2.68 4.04
CA VAL A 13 3.16 3.35 2.79
C VAL A 13 3.50 4.84 2.82
N ALA A 14 3.24 5.54 3.93
CA ALA A 14 3.63 6.94 4.10
C ALA A 14 5.16 7.14 4.01
N ALA A 15 5.94 6.25 4.64
CA ALA A 15 7.40 6.30 4.56
C ALA A 15 7.91 6.06 3.12
N LEU A 16 7.34 5.08 2.42
CA LEU A 16 7.69 4.80 1.03
C LEU A 16 7.34 5.97 0.10
N ILE A 17 6.21 6.63 0.30
CA ILE A 17 5.83 7.84 -0.44
C ILE A 17 6.83 8.96 -0.14
N GLY A 18 7.19 9.18 1.13
CA GLY A 18 8.18 10.19 1.50
C GLY A 18 9.55 9.99 0.83
N GLN A 19 9.93 8.74 0.56
CA GLN A 19 11.21 8.42 -0.10
C GLN A 19 11.13 8.42 -1.63
N GLN A 20 10.07 7.83 -2.20
CA GLN A 20 9.99 7.57 -3.65
C GLN A 20 9.17 8.61 -4.40
N ALA A 21 8.25 9.30 -3.73
CA ALA A 21 7.40 10.34 -4.31
C ALA A 21 7.24 11.53 -3.34
N PRO A 22 8.31 12.30 -3.08
CA PRO A 22 8.33 13.35 -2.07
C PRO A 22 7.24 14.42 -2.27
N GLN A 23 6.78 14.64 -3.50
CA GLN A 23 5.69 15.57 -3.83
C GLN A 23 4.34 15.21 -3.16
N TRP A 24 4.19 13.98 -2.68
CA TRP A 24 2.99 13.49 -2.00
C TRP A 24 3.23 13.14 -0.53
N ALA A 25 4.42 13.45 0.01
CA ALA A 25 4.82 13.09 1.38
C ALA A 25 3.93 13.71 2.46
N GLU A 26 3.30 14.85 2.18
CA GLU A 26 2.40 15.55 3.10
C GLU A 26 0.95 15.03 3.05
N LEU A 27 0.63 14.13 2.10
CA LEU A 27 -0.73 13.61 1.96
C LEU A 27 -1.01 12.52 3.00
N ALA A 28 -2.20 12.59 3.61
CA ALA A 28 -2.65 11.58 4.56
C ALA A 28 -2.81 10.22 3.88
N VAL A 29 -2.25 9.18 4.49
CA VAL A 29 -2.38 7.79 4.03
C VAL A 29 -3.37 7.06 4.91
N THR A 30 -4.42 6.50 4.30
CA THR A 30 -5.47 5.77 5.01
C THR A 30 -5.74 4.41 4.34
N PRO A 31 -5.86 3.32 5.10
CA PRO A 31 -6.22 2.03 4.54
C PRO A 31 -7.67 2.06 4.04
N LEU A 32 -7.94 1.40 2.92
CA LEU A 32 -9.30 1.16 2.46
C LEU A 32 -9.93 -0.06 3.15
N PRO A 33 -11.27 -0.12 3.21
CA PRO A 33 -11.98 -1.29 3.71
C PRO A 33 -11.65 -2.55 2.91
N ALA A 34 -11.60 -3.69 3.60
CA ALA A 34 -11.24 -4.98 3.00
C ALA A 34 -12.22 -5.42 1.90
N GLU A 35 -13.46 -4.91 1.87
CA GLU A 35 -14.42 -5.22 0.80
C GLU A 35 -14.05 -4.60 -0.55
N VAL A 36 -13.25 -3.53 -0.55
CA VAL A 36 -12.76 -2.84 -1.76
C VAL A 36 -11.38 -3.39 -2.18
N GLU A 37 -10.79 -4.22 -1.35
CA GLU A 37 -9.44 -4.73 -1.50
C GLU A 37 -9.41 -5.94 -2.43
N GLY A 38 -8.54 -5.91 -3.45
CA GLY A 38 -8.35 -7.03 -4.36
C GLY A 38 -7.67 -8.23 -3.67
N THR A 39 -7.74 -9.41 -4.29
CA THR A 39 -7.16 -10.65 -3.72
C THR A 39 -5.66 -10.54 -3.43
N ASP A 40 -4.92 -9.83 -4.28
CA ASP A 40 -3.44 -9.82 -4.24
C ASP A 40 -2.83 -8.55 -3.62
N HIS A 41 -3.62 -7.48 -3.44
CA HIS A 41 -3.09 -6.18 -3.02
C HIS A 41 -3.94 -5.50 -1.98
N VAL A 42 -3.28 -4.81 -1.04
CA VAL A 42 -3.86 -3.85 -0.11
C VAL A 42 -3.91 -2.48 -0.78
N LEU A 43 -5.03 -1.78 -0.63
CA LEU A 43 -5.20 -0.44 -1.16
C LEU A 43 -5.17 0.60 -0.03
N PHE A 44 -4.47 1.70 -0.29
CA PHE A 44 -4.38 2.86 0.58
C PHE A 44 -4.77 4.10 -0.19
N ARG A 45 -5.66 4.91 0.37
CA ARG A 45 -5.93 6.25 -0.15
C ARG A 45 -4.83 7.19 0.32
N VAL A 46 -4.30 7.97 -0.61
CA VAL A 46 -3.26 8.98 -0.39
C VAL A 46 -3.86 10.34 -0.77
N GLY A 47 -4.21 11.13 0.24
CA GLY A 47 -4.95 12.37 0.00
C GLY A 47 -6.30 12.12 -0.68
N PRO A 48 -6.86 13.12 -1.38
CA PRO A 48 -8.19 13.00 -1.98
C PRO A 48 -8.23 12.16 -3.27
N ASP A 49 -7.14 12.18 -4.06
CA ASP A 49 -7.20 11.78 -5.47
C ASP A 49 -6.31 10.58 -5.83
N LEU A 50 -5.48 10.09 -4.90
CA LEU A 50 -4.51 9.03 -5.19
C LEU A 50 -4.79 7.74 -4.43
N LEU A 51 -4.37 6.63 -5.05
CA LEU A 51 -4.42 5.29 -4.48
C LEU A 51 -3.04 4.64 -4.58
N ALA A 52 -2.51 4.21 -3.45
CA ALA A 52 -1.33 3.35 -3.37
C ALA A 52 -1.78 1.88 -3.27
N ARG A 53 -1.15 1.02 -4.06
CA ARG A 53 -1.45 -0.40 -4.15
C ARG A 53 -0.22 -1.18 -3.68
N MET A 54 -0.36 -1.89 -2.58
CA MET A 54 0.71 -2.65 -1.95
C MET A 54 0.46 -4.15 -2.11
N PRO A 55 1.47 -4.96 -2.43
CA PRO A 55 1.32 -6.41 -2.45
C PRO A 55 0.95 -6.94 -1.06
N LYS A 56 0.05 -7.94 -1.00
CA LYS A 56 -0.36 -8.60 0.26
C LYS A 56 0.68 -9.62 0.80
N ILE A 57 1.68 -9.96 -0.01
CA ILE A 57 2.57 -11.10 0.20
C ILE A 57 3.95 -10.85 -0.43
N ASP A 58 4.99 -11.40 0.20
CA ASP A 58 6.41 -11.29 -0.21
C ASP A 58 6.68 -11.77 -1.65
N TRP A 59 5.88 -12.70 -2.19
CA TRP A 59 6.06 -13.20 -3.56
C TRP A 59 5.46 -12.28 -4.65
N ALA A 60 4.60 -11.32 -4.29
CA ALA A 60 3.94 -10.44 -5.26
C ALA A 60 4.82 -9.25 -5.71
N VAL A 61 6.11 -9.26 -5.35
CA VAL A 61 7.11 -8.30 -5.83
C VAL A 61 7.44 -8.50 -7.33
N GLU A 62 7.06 -9.62 -7.94
CA GLU A 62 7.35 -9.93 -9.36
C GLU A 62 6.33 -9.44 -10.42
N GLN A 63 5.40 -8.53 -10.10
CA GLN A 63 4.43 -8.03 -11.11
C GLN A 63 4.50 -6.52 -11.38
N GLY A 64 5.71 -6.04 -11.62
CA GLY A 64 5.97 -4.69 -12.13
C GLY A 64 7.17 -4.68 -13.08
N ALA A 65 7.09 -5.40 -14.20
CA ALA A 65 7.99 -5.29 -15.34
C ALA A 65 7.20 -4.84 -16.59
#